data_AF-A0A4R3VMF3-F1
#
_entry.id   AF-A0A4R3VMF3-F1
#
_cell.length_a   1.000
_cell.length_b   1.000
_cell.length_c   1.000
_cell.angle_alpha   90.00
_cell.angle_beta   90.00
_cell.angle_gamma   90.00
#
_symmetry.space_group_name_H-M   'P 1'
#
loop_
_entity.id
_entity.type
_entity.pdbx_description
1 polymer ?
#
loop_
_entity_poly.entity_id
_entity_poly.type
_entity_poly.pdbx_seq_one_letter_code
_entity_poly.pdbx_strand_id
1 'polypeptide(L)'
;MNTKNLKKSTSLPLDRELYNYIEKLAKKENRSVNNFIETVLADATNLYEPNKETKKAIEDLQSEHPNLKRYSAAKDLFNDLLSNLMSVYIKCFWQL
;
A
#
# COMPACT_ATOMS: atom_id res chain seq x y z
N MET A 1 9.17 17.81 0.67
CA MET A 1 8.13 17.62 -0.36
C MET A 1 6.90 18.41 0.03
N ASN A 2 6.39 19.27 -0.84
CA ASN A 2 5.19 20.07 -0.58
C ASN A 2 3.96 19.33 -1.14
N THR A 3 3.44 18.36 -0.38
CA THR A 3 2.20 17.64 -0.74
C THR A 3 1.01 18.49 -0.30
N LYS A 4 0.61 19.48 -1.11
CA LYS A 4 -0.70 20.12 -0.96
C LYS A 4 -1.77 19.07 -1.22
N ASN A 5 -2.20 18.39 -0.15
CA ASN A 5 -3.37 17.52 -0.17
C ASN A 5 -4.59 18.37 -0.53
N LEU A 6 -5.13 18.19 -1.74
CA LEU A 6 -6.36 18.84 -2.21
C LEU A 6 -7.58 18.20 -1.51
N LYS A 7 -7.63 18.25 -0.18
CA LYS A 7 -8.79 17.76 0.57
C LYS A 7 -9.90 18.79 0.46
N LYS A 8 -11.06 18.37 -0.05
CA LYS A 8 -12.27 19.19 -0.01
C LYS A 8 -12.86 19.11 1.39
N SER A 9 -12.98 20.25 2.05
CA SER A 9 -13.72 20.32 3.32
C SER A 9 -15.19 20.02 3.05
N THR A 10 -15.71 18.96 3.65
CA THR A 10 -17.10 18.54 3.52
C THR A 10 -17.68 18.33 4.92
N SER A 11 -18.90 18.82 5.13
CA SER A 11 -19.64 18.61 6.38
C SER A 11 -20.72 17.57 6.13
N LEU A 12 -20.61 16.43 6.80
CA LEU A 12 -21.56 15.33 6.72
C LEU A 12 -22.25 15.21 8.08
N PRO A 13 -23.57 15.44 8.18
CA PRO A 13 -24.29 15.19 9.41
C PRO A 13 -24.32 13.68 9.66
N LEU A 14 -23.83 13.26 10.82
CA LEU A 14 -23.87 11.88 11.29
C LEU A 14 -24.79 11.80 12.50
N ASP A 15 -25.49 10.68 12.64
CA ASP A 15 -26.20 10.38 13.86
C ASP A 15 -25.23 10.34 15.06
N ARG A 16 -25.69 10.78 16.23
CA ARG A 16 -24.86 10.89 17.44
C ARG A 16 -24.32 9.54 17.87
N GLU A 17 -25.14 8.47 17.82
CA GLU A 17 -24.70 7.14 18.23
C GLU A 17 -23.67 6.58 17.25
N LEU A 18 -23.88 6.81 15.95
CA LEU A 18 -22.93 6.42 14.91
C LEU A 18 -21.58 7.13 15.09
N TYR A 19 -21.58 8.43 15.36
CA TYR A 19 -20.34 9.19 15.61
C TYR A 19 -19.55 8.64 16.80
N ASN A 20 -20.24 8.36 17.92
CA ASN A 20 -19.62 7.80 19.12
C ASN A 20 -19.03 6.41 18.86
N TYR A 21 -19.69 5.59 18.04
CA TYR A 21 -19.18 4.28 17.66
C TYR A 21 -17.92 4.39 16.79
N ILE A 22 -17.94 5.27 15.78
CA ILE A 22 -16.79 5.55 14.92
C ILE A 22 -15.59 6.06 15.75
N GLU A 23 -15.83 6.94 16.72
CA GLU A 23 -14.76 7.47 17.58
C GLU A 23 -14.07 6.36 18.38
N LYS A 24 -14.83 5.38 18.91
CA LYS A 24 -14.27 4.22 19.61
C LYS A 24 -13.40 3.37 18.69
N LEU A 25 -13.84 3.14 17.45
CA LEU A 25 -13.06 2.39 16.46
C LEU A 25 -11.79 3.13 16.04
N ALA A 26 -11.89 4.44 15.78
CA ALA A 26 -10.73 5.26 15.43
C ALA A 26 -9.67 5.25 16.54
N LYS A 27 -10.09 5.35 17.81
CA LYS A 27 -9.20 5.22 18.99
C LYS A 27 -8.55 3.84 19.06
N LYS A 28 -9.29 2.77 18.79
CA LYS A 28 -8.77 1.39 18.76
C LYS A 28 -7.64 1.22 17.74
N GLU A 29 -7.74 1.90 16.60
CA GLU A 29 -6.72 1.86 15.54
C GLU A 29 -5.61 2.92 15.68
N ASN A 30 -5.65 3.75 16.72
CA ASN A 30 -4.75 4.91 16.90
C ASN A 30 -4.78 5.90 15.70
N ARG A 31 -5.96 6.14 15.15
CA ARG A 31 -6.18 7.05 14.00
C ARG A 31 -7.10 8.21 14.39
N SER A 32 -7.00 9.33 13.67
CA SER A 32 -7.99 10.40 13.80
C SER A 32 -9.32 9.97 13.20
N VAL A 33 -10.43 10.46 13.75
CA VAL A 33 -11.78 10.14 13.27
C VAL A 33 -11.94 10.43 11.78
N ASN A 34 -11.41 11.56 11.31
CA ASN A 34 -11.46 11.93 9.89
C ASN A 34 -10.70 10.94 9.00
N ASN A 35 -9.52 10.48 9.42
CA ASN A 35 -8.73 9.50 8.66
C ASN A 35 -9.45 8.14 8.62
N PHE A 36 -10.03 7.73 9.75
CA PHE A 36 -10.81 6.51 9.83
C PHE A 36 -12.03 6.56 8.89
N ILE A 37 -12.79 7.66 8.90
CA ILE A 37 -13.94 7.85 8.00
C ILE A 37 -13.49 7.84 6.53
N GLU A 38 -12.40 8.52 6.19
CA GLU A 38 -11.87 8.56 4.81
C GLU A 38 -11.50 7.16 4.32
N THR A 39 -10.84 6.37 5.17
CA THR A 39 -10.45 4.98 4.84
C THR A 39 -11.67 4.09 4.67
N VAL A 40 -12.63 4.13 5.61
CA VAL A 40 -13.86 3.34 5.53
C VAL A 40 -14.70 3.71 4.31
N LEU A 41 -14.78 5.00 3.97
CA LEU A 41 -15.49 5.44 2.76
C LEU A 41 -14.77 4.98 1.49
N ALA A 42 -13.44 5.05 1.45
CA ALA A 42 -12.67 4.54 0.32
C ALA A 42 -12.87 3.03 0.12
N ASP A 43 -12.84 2.27 1.21
CA ASP A 43 -13.09 0.82 1.19
C ASP A 43 -14.52 0.50 0.74
N ALA A 44 -15.53 1.19 1.28
CA ALA A 44 -16.93 0.95 0.96
C ALA A 44 -17.30 1.34 -0.48
N THR A 45 -16.68 2.38 -1.02
CA THR A 45 -16.92 2.84 -2.40
C THR A 45 -16.06 2.12 -3.43
N ASN A 46 -15.20 1.18 -2.99
CA ASN A 46 -14.16 0.55 -3.82
C ASN A 46 -13.30 1.59 -4.54
N LEU A 47 -13.03 2.73 -3.89
CA LEU A 47 -12.14 3.78 -4.41
C LEU A 47 -10.66 3.37 -4.26
N TYR A 48 -10.34 2.14 -4.65
CA TYR A 48 -8.98 1.63 -4.74
C TYR A 48 -8.52 1.82 -6.17
N GLU A 49 -8.10 3.03 -6.52
CA GLU A 49 -7.36 3.22 -7.77
C GLU A 49 -5.88 2.95 -7.49
N PRO A 50 -5.28 1.88 -8.06
CA PRO A 50 -3.85 1.63 -7.89
C PRO A 50 -3.07 2.84 -8.40
N ASN A 51 -2.00 3.22 -7.68
CA ASN A 51 -1.18 4.33 -8.12
C ASN A 51 -0.55 4.03 -9.50
N LYS A 52 -0.07 5.07 -10.20
CA LYS A 52 0.47 4.91 -11.55
C LYS A 52 1.61 3.89 -11.63
N GLU A 53 2.46 3.82 -10.60
CA GLU A 53 3.57 2.89 -10.52
C GLU A 53 3.10 1.43 -10.36
N THR A 54 2.07 1.21 -9.54
CA THR A 54 1.44 -0.10 -9.34
C THR A 54 0.74 -0.56 -10.62
N LYS A 55 0.01 0.33 -11.31
CA LYS A 55 -0.61 0.00 -12.61
C LYS A 55 0.45 -0.43 -13.62
N LYS A 56 1.53 0.35 -13.74
CA LYS A 56 2.63 0.02 -14.63
C LYS A 56 3.30 -1.32 -14.28
N ALA A 57 3.56 -1.56 -12.99
CA ALA A 57 4.13 -2.84 -12.55
C ALA A 57 3.22 -4.04 -12.89
N ILE A 58 1.89 -3.88 -12.82
CA ILE A 58 0.94 -4.92 -13.23
C ILE A 58 1.00 -5.14 -14.75
N GLU A 59 1.06 -4.08 -15.55
CA GLU A 59 1.20 -4.17 -17.02
C GLU A 59 2.51 -4.87 -17.41
N ASP A 60 3.63 -4.46 -16.80
CA ASP A 60 4.94 -5.05 -17.01
C ASP A 60 4.90 -6.56 -16.68
N LEU A 61 4.34 -6.93 -15.51
CA LEU A 61 4.16 -8.34 -15.12
C LEU A 61 3.29 -9.14 -16.10
N GLN A 62 2.21 -8.57 -16.62
CA GLN A 62 1.34 -9.25 -17.59
C GLN A 62 2.06 -9.48 -18.93
N SER A 63 2.90 -8.54 -19.35
CA SER A 63 3.69 -8.66 -20.58
C SER A 63 4.83 -9.68 -20.44
N GLU A 64 5.47 -9.75 -19.26
CA GLU A 64 6.61 -10.62 -18.99
C GLU A 64 6.23 -12.00 -18.46
N HIS A 65 4.94 -12.23 -18.16
CA HIS A 65 4.39 -13.46 -17.58
C HIS A 65 4.91 -14.80 -18.18
N PRO A 66 5.13 -14.96 -19.51
CA PRO A 66 5.69 -16.20 -20.05
C PRO A 66 7.15 -16.46 -19.67
N ASN A 67 7.94 -15.43 -19.34
CA ASN A 67 9.38 -15.53 -19.09
C ASN A 67 9.76 -15.46 -17.60
N LEU A 68 8.78 -15.29 -16.70
CA LEU A 68 9.03 -15.18 -15.26
C LEU A 68 9.42 -16.52 -14.65
N LYS A 69 10.46 -16.49 -13.81
CA LYS A 69 10.91 -17.65 -13.02
C LYS A 69 9.83 -18.05 -12.02
N ARG A 70 9.40 -19.31 -12.08
CA ARG A 70 8.39 -19.89 -11.20
C ARG A 70 9.06 -20.62 -10.05
N TYR A 71 8.48 -20.51 -8.87
CA TYR A 71 8.97 -21.18 -7.65
C TYR A 71 7.90 -22.11 -7.13
N SER A 72 8.27 -23.36 -6.81
CA SER A 72 7.39 -24.35 -6.20
C SER A 72 7.38 -24.28 -4.67
N ALA A 73 8.49 -23.81 -4.06
CA ALA A 73 8.62 -23.65 -2.62
C ALA A 73 9.07 -22.23 -2.26
N ALA A 74 8.55 -21.70 -1.14
CA ALA A 74 8.92 -20.38 -0.64
C ALA A 74 10.42 -20.26 -0.34
N LYS A 75 11.05 -21.35 0.13
CA LYS A 75 12.49 -21.39 0.42
C LYS A 75 13.34 -21.05 -0.80
N ASP A 76 12.96 -21.54 -1.98
CA ASP A 76 13.70 -21.33 -3.22
C ASP A 76 13.61 -19.87 -3.67
N LEU A 77 12.43 -19.25 -3.51
CA LEU A 77 12.24 -17.82 -3.75
C LEU A 77 13.11 -16.97 -2.83
N PHE A 78 13.10 -17.26 -1.52
CA PHE A 78 13.89 -16.49 -0.56
C PHE A 78 15.39 -16.65 -0.79
N ASN A 79 15.86 -17.84 -1.14
CA ASN A 79 17.26 -18.05 -1.47
C ASN A 79 17.72 -17.20 -2.66
N ASP A 80 16.88 -17.05 -3.69
CA ASP A 80 17.18 -16.23 -4.88
C ASP A 80 17.14 -14.73 -4.60
N LEU A 81 16.21 -14.28 -3.75
CA LEU A 81 16.15 -12.88 -3.32
C LEU A 81 17.37 -12.52 -2.47
N LEU A 82 17.75 -13.39 -1.52
CA LEU A 82 18.87 -13.16 -0.63
C LEU A 82 20.22 -13.25 -1.34
N SER A 83 20.38 -14.16 -2.30
CA SER A 83 21.62 -14.25 -3.10
C SER A 83 21.86 -12.98 -3.94
N ASN A 84 20.81 -12.44 -4.55
CA ASN A 84 20.88 -11.19 -5.30
C ASN A 84 21.20 -9.99 -4.41
N LEU A 85 20.60 -9.90 -3.21
CA LEU A 85 20.91 -8.85 -2.24
C LEU A 85 22.38 -8.90 -1.78
N MET A 86 22.92 -10.10 -1.52
CA MET A 86 24.33 -10.26 -1.16
C MET A 86 25.28 -9.85 -2.30
N SER A 87 24.92 -10.11 -3.56
CA SER A 87 25.71 -9.65 -4.70
C SER A 87 25.71 -8.13 -4.85
N VAL A 88 24.60 -7.46 -4.56
CA VAL A 88 24.52 -5.98 -4.59
C VAL A 88 25.33 -5.37 -3.47
N TYR A 89 25.22 -5.91 -2.25
CA TYR A 89 26.00 -5.45 -1.09
C TYR A 89 27.51 -5.61 -1.30
N ILE A 90 27.96 -6.75 -1.85
CA ILE A 90 29.39 -6.97 -2.13
C ILE A 90 29.90 -6.02 -3.23
N LYS A 91 29.09 -5.78 -4.28
CA LYS A 91 29.45 -4.80 -5.33
C LYS A 91 29.54 -3.37 -4.80
N CYS A 92 28.58 -2.94 -3.98
CA CYS A 92 28.63 -1.61 -3.34
C CYS A 92 29.79 -1.48 -2.36
N PHE A 93 30.20 -2.57 -1.69
CA PHE A 93 31.32 -2.57 -0.74
C PHE A 93 32.70 -2.55 -1.42
N TRP A 94 32.83 -3.08 -2.64
CA TRP A 94 34.08 -3.10 -3.42
C TRP A 94 34.24 -1.90 -4.38
N GLN A 95 33.32 -0.93 -4.35
CA GLN A 95 33.37 0.30 -5.16
C GLN A 95 33.66 1.56 -4.32
N LEU A 96 34.07 1.36 -3.07
CA LEU A 96 34.66 2.33 -2.13
C LEU A 96 36.14 1.98 -1.92
#